data_AF-A0A349A3M3-F1
#
_entry.id   AF-A0A349A3M3-F1
#
_cell.length_a   1.000
_cell.length_b   1.000
_cell.length_c   1.000
_cell.angle_alpha   90.00
_cell.angle_beta   90.00
_cell.angle_gamma   90.00
#
_symmetry.space_group_name_H-M   'P 1'
#
loop_
_entity.id
_entity.type
_entity.pdbx_description
1 polymer ?
#
loop_
_entity_poly.entity_id
_entity_poly.type
_entity_poly.pdbx_seq_one_letter_code
_entity_poly.pdbx_strand_id
1 'polypeptide(L)' 'ERAFARGLIVYPGGGGADGIRGDHILIAPPFVITKRQIDALVRLLDEAVADIARETG' A
#
# COMPACT_ATOMS: atom_id res chain seq x y z
N GLU A 1 -8.16 4.32 2.24
CA GLU A 1 -8.27 5.77 1.95
C GLU A 1 -6.96 6.55 2.20
N ARG A 2 -6.23 6.33 3.30
CA ARG A 2 -4.99 7.08 3.64
C ARG A 2 -3.92 7.11 2.54
N ALA A 3 -3.69 5.98 1.85
CA ALA A 3 -2.76 5.91 0.71
C ALA A 3 -3.25 6.73 -0.49
N PHE A 4 -4.54 6.65 -0.82
CA PHE A 4 -5.14 7.38 -1.94
C PHE A 4 -5.05 8.90 -1.75
N ALA A 5 -5.30 9.39 -0.52
CA ALA A 5 -5.14 10.80 -0.18
C ALA A 5 -3.70 11.33 -0.35
N ARG A 6 -2.72 10.43 -0.30
CA ARG A 6 -1.29 10.71 -0.52
C ARG A 6 -0.85 10.50 -1.99
N GLY A 7 -1.80 10.23 -2.88
CA GLY A 7 -1.54 9.99 -4.31
C GLY A 7 -1.10 8.57 -4.65
N LEU A 8 -1.20 7.61 -3.71
CA LEU A 8 -0.90 6.20 -3.94
C LEU A 8 -2.18 5.39 -4.09
N ILE A 9 -2.43 4.88 -5.30
CA ILE A 9 -3.54 3.96 -5.59
C ILE A 9 -3.10 2.54 -5.25
N VAL A 10 -3.91 1.84 -4.47
CA VAL A 10 -3.71 0.43 -4.09
C VAL A 10 -5.01 -0.33 -4.31
N TYR A 11 -4.90 -1.61 -4.66
CA TYR A 11 -6.06 -2.50 -4.79
C TYR A 11 -6.16 -3.38 -3.53
N PRO A 12 -7.16 -3.21 -2.67
CA PRO A 12 -7.34 -4.07 -1.52
C PRO A 12 -7.85 -5.46 -1.95
N GLY A 13 -7.44 -6.50 -1.24
CA GLY A 13 -7.89 -7.87 -1.45
C GLY A 13 -7.89 -8.68 -0.15
N GLY A 14 -8.62 -9.80 -0.15
CA GLY A 14 -8.72 -10.74 0.98
C GLY A 14 -8.44 -12.17 0.52
N GLY A 15 -8.34 -13.10 1.47
CA GLY A 15 -8.07 -14.50 1.18
C GLY A 15 -6.63 -14.82 0.77
N GLY A 16 -5.68 -13.92 1.03
CA GLY A 16 -4.28 -14.11 0.63
C GLY A 16 -3.54 -15.24 1.37
N ALA A 17 -4.07 -15.69 2.52
CA ALA A 17 -3.44 -16.75 3.31
C ALA A 17 -3.94 -18.16 2.96
N ASP A 18 -5.26 -18.34 2.76
CA ASP A 18 -5.88 -19.66 2.53
C ASP A 18 -7.12 -19.61 1.61
N GLY A 19 -7.32 -18.52 0.88
CA GLY A 19 -8.51 -18.28 0.05
C GLY A 19 -9.70 -17.67 0.80
N ILE A 20 -9.64 -17.56 2.14
CA ILE A 20 -10.70 -16.96 2.97
C ILE A 20 -10.13 -15.87 3.87
N ARG A 21 -9.01 -16.15 4.54
CA ARG A 21 -8.35 -15.27 5.51
C ARG A 21 -7.14 -14.58 4.90
N GLY A 22 -6.77 -13.45 5.49
CA GLY A 22 -5.57 -12.68 5.13
C GLY A 22 -5.89 -11.51 4.22
N ASP A 23 -5.88 -10.31 4.80
CA ASP A 23 -5.98 -9.06 4.08
C ASP A 23 -4.65 -8.75 3.39
N HIS A 24 -4.72 -8.23 2.17
CA HIS A 24 -3.55 -7.79 1.42
C HIS A 24 -3.88 -6.58 0.55
N ILE A 25 -2.83 -5.94 0.05
CA ILE A 25 -2.93 -4.90 -0.96
C ILE A 25 -2.07 -5.28 -2.15
N LEU A 26 -2.55 -4.97 -3.36
CA LEU A 26 -1.81 -5.11 -4.60
C LEU A 26 -1.36 -3.73 -5.07
N ILE A 27 -0.07 -3.64 -5.39
CA ILE A 27 0.58 -2.47 -5.97
C ILE A 27 1.22 -2.90 -7.28
N ALA A 28 0.85 -2.23 -8.38
CA ALA A 28 1.33 -2.54 -9.72
C ALA A 28 2.06 -1.32 -10.32
N PRO A 29 3.35 -1.11 -10.00
CA PRO A 29 4.11 -0.04 -10.63
C PRO A 29 4.33 -0.33 -12.12
N PRO A 30 4.47 0.71 -12.97
CA PRO A 30 4.76 0.52 -14.39
C PRO A 30 6.16 -0.07 -14.58
N PHE A 31 6.36 -0.81 -15.67
CA PHE A 31 7.67 -1.41 -16.00
C PHE A 31 8.81 -0.38 -16.11
N VAL A 32 8.50 0.84 -16.55
CA VAL A 32 9.48 1.92 -16.77
C VAL A 32 9.76 2.76 -15.50
N ILE A 33 9.33 2.31 -14.32
CA ILE A 33 9.52 3.04 -13.06
C ILE A 33 11.01 3.17 -12.70
N THR A 34 11.40 4.35 -12.23
CA THR A 34 12.76 4.63 -11.75
C THR A 34 12.92 4.26 -10.27
N LYS A 35 14.15 4.00 -9.83
CA LYS A 35 14.46 3.76 -8.40
C LYS A 35 13.92 4.86 -7.47
N ARG A 36 14.08 6.13 -7.86
CA ARG A 36 13.55 7.28 -7.10
C ARG A 36 12.03 7.24 -6.96
N GLN A 37 11.31 6.79 -8.00
CA GLN A 37 9.85 6.64 -7.93
C GLN A 37 9.44 5.46 -7.05
N ILE A 38 10.23 4.37 -7.03
CA ILE A 38 10.04 3.26 -6.08
C ILE A 38 10.22 3.78 -4.65
N ASP A 39 11.28 4.55 -4.38
CA ASP A 39 11.53 5.12 -3.05
C ASP A 39 10.36 6.00 -2.59
N ALA A 40 9.83 6.83 -3.51
CA ALA A 40 8.65 7.65 -3.24
C ALA A 40 7.40 6.79 -2.96
N LEU A 41 7.16 5.74 -3.75
CA LEU A 41 6.04 4.81 -3.56
C LEU A 41 6.10 4.14 -2.19
N VAL A 42 7.27 3.61 -1.80
CA VAL A 42 7.48 2.94 -0.51
C VAL A 42 7.27 3.93 0.64
N ARG A 43 7.78 5.16 0.52
CA ARG A 43 7.57 6.21 1.53
C ARG A 43 6.08 6.53 1.71
N LEU A 44 5.32 6.72 0.63
CA LEU A 44 3.89 7.04 0.72
C LEU A 44 3.09 5.89 1.35
N LEU A 45 3.49 4.64 1.08
CA LEU A 45 2.88 3.47 1.70
C LEU A 45 3.17 3.42 3.20
N ASP A 46 4.43 3.59 3.59
CA ASP A 46 4.87 3.60 4.99
C ASP A 46 4.13 4.67 5.81
N GLU A 47 4.07 5.89 5.29
CA GLU A 47 3.32 6.99 5.91
C GLU A 47 1.83 6.67 6.08
N ALA A 48 1.21 5.98 5.12
CA ALA A 48 -0.20 5.60 5.20
C ALA A 48 -0.45 4.51 6.25
N VAL A 49 0.43 3.52 6.34
CA VAL A 49 0.34 2.42 7.33
C VAL A 49 0.63 2.92 8.73
N ALA A 50 1.67 3.75 8.90
CA ALA A 50 2.03 4.35 10.18
C ALA A 50 0.90 5.22 10.74
N ASP A 51 0.17 5.93 9.88
CA ASP A 51 -0.98 6.73 10.28
C ASP A 51 -2.09 5.88 10.92
N ILE A 52 -2.46 4.79 10.24
CA ILE A 52 -3.46 3.84 10.75
C ILE A 52 -2.96 3.18 12.05
N ALA A 53 -1.70 2.77 12.09
CA ALA A 53 -1.11 2.14 13.27
C ALA A 53 -1.18 3.05 14.52
N ARG A 54 -1.04 4.37 14.36
CA ARG A 54 -1.20 5.34 15.45
C ARG A 54 -2.65 5.55 15.88
N GLU A 55 -3.60 5.43 14.95
CA GLU A 55 -5.03 5.56 15.26
C GLU A 55 -5.60 4.32 15.96
N THR A 56 -4.98 3.15 15.75
CA THR A 56 -5.48 1.85 16.25
C THR A 56 -4.70 1.31 17.45
N GLY A 57 -3.69 2.05 17.92
CA GLY A 57 -2.90 1.77 19.13
C GLY A 57 -3.37 2.61 20.30
#